data_AF-A0A9Q1HGP1-F1
#
_entry.id   AF-A0A9Q1HGP1-F1
#
_cell.length_a   1.000
_cell.length_b   1.000
_cell.length_c   1.000
_cell.angle_alpha   90.00
_cell.angle_beta   90.00
_cell.angle_gamma   90.00
#
_symmetry.space_group_name_H-M   'P 1'
#
loop_
_entity.id
_entity.type
_entity.pdbx_description
1 polymer ?
#
loop_
_entity_poly.entity_id
_entity_poly.type
_entity_poly.pdbx_seq_one_letter_code
_entity_poly.pdbx_strand_id
1 'polypeptide(L)'
;MMLRAGAARKKYRSYTQQALEEAILKIQNGQSSVRNASRTYNIPKTLLDKMKGRCPLKAKSDPNPTLSEEEEEKLVKWICDMNKIG
;
A
#
# COMPACT_ATOMS: atom_id res chain seq x y z
N MET A 1 6.45 7.65 -43.04
CA MET A 1 6.37 8.26 -41.69
C MET A 1 5.96 7.15 -40.73
N MET A 2 6.87 6.63 -39.89
CA MET A 2 6.56 5.52 -38.97
C MET A 2 6.03 6.07 -37.64
N LEU A 3 4.77 5.78 -37.31
CA LEU A 3 4.17 6.07 -36.00
C LEU A 3 4.81 5.16 -34.94
N ARG A 4 5.47 5.75 -33.94
CA ARG A 4 5.93 5.03 -32.76
C ARG A 4 4.73 4.69 -31.88
N ALA A 5 4.46 3.40 -31.69
CA ALA A 5 3.50 2.94 -30.70
C ALA A 5 3.91 3.45 -29.31
N GLY A 6 3.01 4.18 -28.63
CA GLY A 6 3.24 4.68 -27.28
C GLY A 6 3.41 3.52 -26.29
N ALA A 7 4.49 3.55 -25.50
CA ALA A 7 4.75 2.53 -24.48
C ALA A 7 3.60 2.47 -23.45
N ALA A 8 3.12 1.26 -23.15
CA ALA A 8 2.08 1.05 -22.14
C ALA A 8 2.53 1.59 -20.77
N ARG A 9 1.64 2.31 -20.07
CA ARG A 9 1.89 2.81 -18.71
C ARG A 9 2.20 1.63 -17.79
N LYS A 10 3.39 1.65 -17.19
CA LYS A 10 3.82 0.65 -16.20
C LYS A 10 2.86 0.72 -14.99
N LYS A 11 2.23 -0.40 -14.63
CA LYS A 11 1.32 -0.44 -13.46
C LYS A 11 2.07 -0.01 -12.20
N TYR A 12 1.52 0.97 -11.49
CA TYR A 12 2.02 1.42 -10.20
C TYR A 12 1.80 0.31 -9.17
N ARG A 13 2.88 -0.13 -8.50
CA ARG A 13 2.92 -1.23 -7.50
C ARG A 13 2.20 -2.51 -7.97
N SER A 14 2.94 -3.42 -8.58
CA SER A 14 2.41 -4.73 -9.00
C SER A 14 2.29 -5.77 -7.89
N TYR A 15 2.67 -5.44 -6.64
CA TYR A 15 2.68 -6.37 -5.51
C TYR A 15 1.52 -6.09 -4.56
N THR A 16 0.99 -7.15 -3.94
CA THR A 16 -0.06 -7.04 -2.93
C THR A 16 0.52 -6.64 -1.57
N GLN A 17 -0.31 -6.05 -0.72
CA GLN A 17 0.08 -5.70 0.65
C GLN A 17 0.43 -6.94 1.48
N GLN A 18 -0.26 -8.05 1.27
CA GLN A 18 0.01 -9.32 1.94
C GLN A 18 1.40 -9.87 1.58
N ALA A 19 1.76 -9.87 0.28
CA ALA A 19 3.08 -10.30 -0.17
C ALA A 19 4.20 -9.43 0.42
N LEU A 20 3.94 -8.13 0.61
CA LEU A 20 4.86 -7.20 1.26
C LEU A 20 5.12 -7.58 2.72
N GLU A 21 4.07 -7.87 3.48
CA GLU A 21 4.14 -8.22 4.90
C GLU A 21 4.84 -9.56 5.10
N GLU A 22 4.50 -10.58 4.30
CA GLU A 22 5.19 -11.88 4.33
C GLU A 22 6.68 -11.76 3.99
N ALA A 23 7.03 -10.97 2.98
CA ALA A 23 8.42 -10.74 2.60
C ALA A 23 9.22 -10.12 3.74
N ILE A 24 8.64 -9.16 4.47
CA ILE A 24 9.27 -8.51 5.62
C ILE A 24 9.47 -9.51 6.75
N LEU A 25 8.45 -10.30 7.08
CA LEU A 25 8.54 -11.33 8.12
C LEU A 25 9.64 -12.35 7.82
N LYS A 26 9.73 -12.84 6.58
CA LYS A 26 10.79 -13.78 6.18
C LYS A 26 12.20 -13.19 6.24
N ILE A 27 12.35 -11.90 5.99
CA ILE A 27 13.64 -11.21 6.11
C ILE A 27 14.01 -11.02 7.59
N GLN A 28 13.04 -10.60 8.42
CA GLN A 28 13.25 -10.44 9.86
C GLN A 28 13.60 -11.75 10.56
N ASN A 29 12.96 -12.85 10.13
CA ASN A 29 13.25 -14.19 10.64
C ASN A 29 14.57 -14.79 10.10
N GLY A 30 15.30 -14.06 9.24
CA GLY A 30 16.56 -14.54 8.65
C GLY A 30 16.40 -15.66 7.60
N GLN A 31 15.16 -15.99 7.21
CA GLN A 31 14.86 -17.08 6.27
C GLN A 31 15.15 -16.70 4.80
N SER A 32 15.20 -15.41 4.49
CA SER A 32 15.47 -14.94 3.12
C SER A 32 16.23 -13.62 3.09
N SER A 33 17.12 -13.47 2.11
CA SER A 33 17.78 -12.18 1.86
C SER A 33 16.84 -11.23 1.13
N VAL A 34 17.08 -9.92 1.28
CA VAL A 34 16.32 -8.85 0.60
C VAL A 34 16.27 -9.07 -0.91
N ARG A 35 17.37 -9.56 -1.50
CA ARG A 35 17.43 -9.87 -2.93
C ARG A 35 16.56 -11.07 -3.29
N ASN A 36 16.53 -12.10 -2.44
CA ASN A 36 15.71 -13.27 -2.68
C ASN A 36 14.21 -12.92 -2.55
N ALA A 37 13.83 -12.28 -1.44
CA ALA A 37 12.46 -11.82 -1.22
C ALA A 37 11.95 -10.90 -2.35
N SER A 38 12.79 -9.98 -2.83
CA SER A 38 12.46 -9.11 -3.97
C SER A 38 12.12 -9.90 -5.24
N ARG A 39 12.84 -10.98 -5.53
CA ARG A 39 12.58 -11.85 -6.69
C ARG A 39 11.36 -12.73 -6.48
N THR A 40 11.23 -13.35 -5.31
CA THR A 40 10.14 -14.29 -4.99
C THR A 40 8.79 -13.59 -4.95
N TYR A 41 8.72 -12.42 -4.32
CA TYR A 41 7.48 -11.67 -4.15
C TYR A 41 7.27 -10.58 -5.21
N ASN A 42 8.19 -10.45 -6.17
CA ASN A 42 8.18 -9.43 -7.22
C ASN A 42 8.05 -7.99 -6.67
N ILE A 43 8.71 -7.74 -5.53
CA ILE A 43 8.69 -6.44 -4.84
C ILE A 43 10.01 -5.71 -5.12
N PRO A 44 9.99 -4.40 -5.42
CA PRO A 44 11.21 -3.63 -5.61
C PRO A 44 12.14 -3.68 -4.39
N LYS A 45 13.44 -3.51 -4.60
CA LYS A 45 14.45 -3.46 -3.52
C LYS A 45 14.21 -2.34 -2.51
N THR A 46 13.39 -1.34 -2.85
CA THR A 46 12.90 -0.29 -1.93
C THR A 46 12.02 -0.85 -0.80
N LEU A 47 11.70 -2.15 -0.81
CA LEU A 47 11.26 -2.91 0.37
C LEU A 47 12.14 -2.63 1.60
N LEU A 48 13.45 -2.44 1.42
CA LEU A 48 14.38 -2.19 2.50
C LEU A 48 14.15 -0.83 3.19
N ASP A 49 13.72 0.18 2.44
CA ASP A 49 13.36 1.49 3.01
C ASP A 49 12.06 1.40 3.81
N LYS A 50 11.10 0.59 3.35
CA LYS A 50 9.89 0.23 4.10
C LYS A 50 10.21 -0.53 5.39
N MET A 51 11.16 -1.47 5.34
CA MET A 51 11.63 -2.22 6.52
C MET A 51 12.35 -1.32 7.54
N LYS A 52 13.14 -0.35 7.06
CA LYS A 52 13.86 0.62 7.90
C LYS A 52 12.98 1.77 8.44
N GLY A 53 11.67 1.76 8.15
CA GLY A 53 10.74 2.80 8.59
C GLY A 53 10.89 4.15 7.87
N ARG A 54 11.69 4.23 6.81
CA ARG A 54 11.84 5.46 6.00
C ARG A 54 10.61 5.77 5.18
N CYS A 55 9.79 4.76 4.90
CA CYS A 55 8.53 4.90 4.20
C CYS A 55 7.44 4.07 4.90
N PRO A 56 6.19 4.56 4.98
CA PRO A 56 5.11 3.79 5.59
C PRO A 56 4.84 2.49 4.81
N LEU A 57 4.52 1.44 5.57
CA LEU A 57 4.17 0.13 5.02
C LEU A 57 2.88 0.21 4.23
N LYS A 58 1.84 0.79 4.85
CA LYS A 58 0.56 1.13 4.25
C LYS A 58 0.58 2.62 3.89
N ALA A 59 0.94 2.92 2.65
CA ALA A 59 0.80 4.27 2.10
C ALA A 59 -0.51 4.31 1.30
N LYS A 60 -1.50 5.07 1.79
CA LYS A 60 -2.66 5.48 0.99
C LYS A 60 -2.14 6.39 -0.14
N SER A 61 -2.63 6.18 -1.36
CA SER A 61 -2.26 7.04 -2.50
C SER A 61 -3.14 8.28 -2.58
N ASP A 62 -4.16 8.35 -1.73
CA ASP A 62 -5.13 9.41 -1.67
C ASP A 62 -4.52 10.67 -1.04
N PRO A 63 -5.04 11.86 -1.41
CA PRO A 63 -4.74 13.08 -0.70
C PRO A 63 -5.02 12.89 0.80
N ASN A 64 -4.28 13.60 1.65
CA ASN A 64 -4.60 13.60 3.07
C ASN A 64 -6.08 13.98 3.25
N PRO A 65 -6.88 13.16 3.93
CA PRO A 65 -8.30 13.45 4.11
C PRO A 65 -8.42 14.77 4.88
N THR A 66 -9.35 15.62 4.43
CA THR A 66 -9.62 16.91 5.08
C THR A 66 -10.27 16.74 6.44
N LEU A 67 -10.93 15.60 6.65
CA LEU A 67 -11.53 15.18 7.90
C LEU A 67 -10.64 14.15 8.57
N SER A 68 -10.48 14.26 9.89
CA SER A 68 -9.84 13.22 10.70
C SER A 68 -10.73 11.98 10.81
N GLU A 69 -10.12 10.82 11.08
CA GLU A 69 -10.85 9.56 11.27
C GLU A 69 -11.92 9.69 12.38
N GLU A 70 -11.65 10.47 13.44
CA GLU A 70 -12.59 10.73 14.53
C GLU A 70 -13.84 11.51 14.09
N GLU A 71 -13.69 12.45 13.15
CA GLU A 71 -14.80 13.24 12.62
C GLU A 71 -15.66 12.40 11.68
N GLU A 72 -15.03 11.54 10.87
CA GLU A 72 -15.74 10.57 10.03
C GLU A 72 -16.59 9.63 10.90
N GLU A 73 -16.08 9.13 12.02
CA GLU A 73 -16.84 8.30 12.95
C GLU A 73 -18.05 9.01 13.55
N LYS A 74 -17.90 10.29 13.93
CA LYS A 74 -19.01 11.11 14.44
C LYS A 74 -20.10 11.28 13.38
N LEU A 75 -19.72 11.52 12.12
CA LEU A 75 -20.67 11.64 11.02
C LEU A 75 -21.39 10.32 10.73
N VAL A 76 -20.66 9.21 10.69
CA VAL A 76 -21.24 7.87 10.47
C VAL A 76 -22.24 7.54 11.58
N LYS A 77 -21.88 7.78 12.84
CA LYS A 77 -22.78 7.58 13.97
C LYS A 77 -24.06 8.41 13.82
N TRP A 78 -23.92 9.70 13.52
CA TRP A 78 -25.06 10.59 13.34
C TRP A 78 -25.98 10.13 12.19
N ILE A 79 -25.41 9.75 11.05
CA ILE A 79 -26.18 9.22 9.90
C ILE A 79 -26.92 7.93 10.28
N CYS A 80 -26.25 7.00 10.96
CA CYS A 80 -26.86 5.75 11.41
C CYS A 80 -28.00 5.98 12.40
N ASP A 81 -27.87 6.96 13.28
CA ASP A 81 -28.91 7.28 14.27
C ASP A 81 -30.09 8.01 13.61
N MET A 82 -29.85 8.90 12.64
CA MET A 82 -30.91 9.53 11.83
C MET A 82 -31.71 8.52 11.00
N ASN A 83 -31.06 7.51 10.41
CA ASN A 83 -31.75 6.45 9.66
C ASN A 83 -32.68 5.57 10.53
N LYS A 84 -32.46 5.50 11.85
CA LYS A 84 -33.34 4.73 12.76
C LYS A 84 -34.61 5.48 13.15
N ILE A 85 -34.61 6.81 12.98
CA ILE A 85 -35.70 7.69 13.38
C ILE A 85 -36.68 7.91 12.22
N GLY A 86 -36.25 7.68 10.98
CA GLY A 86 -37.07 7.74 9.77
C GLY A 86 -37.94 6.51 9.56
#